data_AF-A0AAJ6YFS5-F1
#
_entry.id   AF-A0AAJ6YFS5-F1
#
_cell.length_a   1.000
_cell.length_b   1.000
_cell.length_c   1.000
_cell.angle_alpha   90.00
_cell.angle_beta   90.00
_cell.angle_gamma   90.00
#
_symmetry.space_group_name_H-M   'P 1'
#
loop_
_entity.id
_entity.type
_entity.pdbx_description
1 polymer ?
#
loop_
_entity_poly.entity_id
_entity_poly.type
_entity_poly.pdbx_seq_one_letter_code
_entity_poly.pdbx_strand_id
1 'polypeptide(L)'
;MLSILKCFKNKIHHVYFTTSICRRYMKISEKMEILLKQSDKIPQSCELIYRHSTVTTLSLMYHSVNFMTFMTVSHFANMYYNGSFSDVIESNFQCFVIIFFTGFIFLMAQKIQHGFPIRIYYCSKNKKNKAIFIGKIPFTSEYYEFSSNSLIRAYKETKLPWHNLSFNINNRRIYLVEDNFISTYESKKT
;
A
#
# COMPACT_ATOMS: atom_id res chain seq x y z
N MET A 1 -16.04 -17.06 3.22
CA MET A 1 -15.24 -16.35 4.26
C MET A 1 -14.00 -17.10 4.73
N LEU A 2 -13.89 -18.43 4.57
CA LEU A 2 -12.71 -19.20 5.00
C LEU A 2 -11.49 -19.14 4.06
N SER A 3 -11.60 -18.68 2.81
CA SER A 3 -10.54 -18.85 1.79
C SER A 3 -9.29 -18.00 2.03
N ILE A 4 -9.45 -16.70 2.34
CA ILE A 4 -8.31 -15.80 2.57
C ILE A 4 -7.53 -16.23 3.82
N LEU A 5 -8.23 -16.47 4.94
CA LEU A 5 -7.61 -16.97 6.17
C LEU A 5 -7.11 -18.43 6.06
N LYS A 6 -7.75 -19.33 5.29
CA LYS A 6 -7.22 -20.69 5.03
C LYS A 6 -5.93 -20.66 4.20
N CYS A 7 -5.77 -19.70 3.29
CA CYS A 7 -4.50 -19.46 2.60
C CYS A 7 -3.37 -19.13 3.58
N PHE A 8 -3.67 -18.42 4.67
CA PHE A 8 -2.69 -18.14 5.74
C PHE A 8 -2.52 -19.32 6.71
N LYS A 9 -3.58 -20.10 6.97
CA LYS A 9 -3.59 -21.13 8.03
C LYS A 9 -2.84 -22.43 7.68
N ASN A 10 -2.75 -22.81 6.40
CA ASN A 10 -2.35 -24.19 6.06
C ASN A 10 -0.91 -24.40 5.55
N LYS A 11 -0.13 -23.39 5.14
CA LYS A 11 1.21 -23.61 4.57
C LYS A 11 2.15 -22.41 4.70
N ILE A 12 2.57 -22.07 5.91
CA ILE A 12 3.69 -21.14 6.13
C ILE A 12 4.74 -21.90 6.91
N HIS A 13 5.72 -22.46 6.20
CA HIS A 13 6.93 -22.97 6.83
C HIS A 13 7.63 -21.81 7.54
N HIS A 14 7.91 -22.02 8.82
CA HIS A 14 8.68 -21.13 9.67
C HIS A 14 10.01 -20.75 9.01
N VAL A 15 10.14 -19.48 8.59
CA VAL A 15 11.45 -18.89 8.33
C VAL A 15 11.93 -18.30 9.65
N TYR A 16 12.86 -19.01 10.29
CA TYR A 16 13.36 -18.84 11.67
C TYR A 16 14.18 -17.57 11.95
N PHE A 17 14.14 -16.52 11.12
CA PHE A 17 15.10 -15.41 11.25
C PHE A 17 14.57 -14.11 11.87
N THR A 18 13.31 -14.05 12.33
CA THR A 18 12.78 -12.89 13.09
C THR A 18 11.87 -13.31 14.24
N THR A 19 12.37 -14.21 15.09
CA THR A 19 11.69 -14.62 16.33
C THR A 19 12.07 -13.68 17.47
N SER A 20 11.34 -12.57 17.65
CA SER A 20 11.35 -11.85 18.95
C SER A 20 10.25 -10.81 19.15
N ILE A 21 9.51 -10.40 18.12
CA ILE A 21 8.33 -9.55 18.31
C ILE A 21 7.10 -10.42 18.22
N CYS A 22 6.52 -10.72 19.38
CA CYS A 22 5.23 -11.38 19.50
C CYS A 22 4.21 -10.68 18.56
N ARG A 23 3.77 -11.38 17.51
CA ARG A 23 2.87 -10.89 16.46
C ARG A 23 1.53 -10.48 17.08
N ARG A 24 1.39 -9.22 17.46
CA ARG A 24 0.15 -8.69 18.01
C ARG A 24 -0.72 -8.20 16.85
N TYR A 25 -1.67 -9.03 16.45
CA TYR A 25 -2.79 -8.59 15.64
C TYR A 25 -3.35 -7.27 16.17
N MET A 26 -3.60 -6.31 15.28
CA MET A 26 -4.02 -4.98 15.68
C MET A 26 -5.47 -5.01 16.16
N LYS A 27 -5.70 -4.83 17.47
CA LYS A 27 -7.06 -4.64 18.02
C LYS A 27 -7.48 -3.20 17.78
N ILE A 28 -8.57 -2.99 17.04
CA ILE A 28 -9.12 -1.67 16.76
C ILE A 28 -10.37 -1.47 17.62
N SER A 29 -10.51 -0.28 18.22
CA SER A 29 -11.72 0.08 18.94
C SER A 29 -12.87 0.33 17.96
N GLU A 30 -14.09 0.00 18.36
CA GLU A 30 -15.29 0.17 17.53
C GLU A 30 -15.46 1.62 17.05
N LYS A 31 -15.21 2.59 17.94
CA LYS A 31 -15.22 4.03 17.61
C LYS A 31 -14.25 4.36 16.46
N MET A 32 -13.04 3.81 16.50
CA MET A 32 -12.04 4.03 15.45
C MET A 32 -12.46 3.36 14.14
N GLU A 33 -13.02 2.16 14.18
CA GLU A 33 -13.54 1.49 12.98
C GLU A 33 -14.65 2.30 12.31
N ILE A 34 -15.56 2.91 13.08
CA ILE A 34 -16.62 3.79 12.56
C ILE A 34 -16.01 5.01 11.87
N LEU A 35 -15.05 5.69 12.51
CA LEU A 35 -14.37 6.86 11.93
C LEU A 35 -13.66 6.52 10.62
N LEU A 36 -12.99 5.38 10.55
CA LEU A 36 -12.31 4.91 9.34
C LEU A 36 -13.31 4.61 8.21
N LYS A 37 -14.47 4.01 8.52
CA LYS A 37 -15.51 3.76 7.51
C LYS A 37 -16.09 5.07 6.98
N GLN A 38 -16.27 6.06 7.84
CA GLN A 38 -16.74 7.39 7.45
C GLN A 38 -15.71 8.10 6.56
N SER A 39 -14.41 8.09 6.91
CA SER A 39 -13.36 8.70 6.10
C SER A 39 -13.26 8.08 4.71
N ASP A 40 -13.46 6.76 4.63
CA ASP A 40 -13.32 6.00 3.38
C ASP A 40 -14.63 5.93 2.58
N LYS A 41 -15.71 6.57 3.06
CA LYS A 41 -17.05 6.51 2.45
C LYS A 41 -17.54 5.07 2.25
N ILE A 42 -17.25 4.19 3.20
CA ILE A 42 -17.63 2.77 3.19
C ILE A 42 -18.90 2.55 4.04
N PRO A 43 -19.88 1.74 3.57
CA PRO A 43 -21.06 1.41 4.36
C PRO A 43 -20.71 0.77 5.69
N GLN A 44 -21.44 1.13 6.75
CA GLN A 44 -21.21 0.60 8.11
C GLN A 44 -21.34 -0.93 8.19
N SER A 45 -22.12 -1.55 7.29
CA SER A 45 -22.31 -3.00 7.21
C SER A 45 -21.08 -3.77 6.72
N CYS A 46 -20.03 -3.10 6.26
CA CYS A 46 -18.79 -3.76 5.88
C CYS A 46 -17.87 -3.85 7.11
N GLU A 47 -17.18 -4.97 7.28
CA GLU A 47 -16.26 -5.21 8.39
C GLU A 47 -14.82 -4.97 7.94
N LEU A 48 -13.99 -4.34 8.77
CA LEU A 48 -12.58 -4.13 8.46
C LEU A 48 -11.79 -5.44 8.69
N ILE A 49 -11.02 -5.88 7.69
CA ILE A 49 -10.22 -7.12 7.73
C ILE A 49 -8.73 -6.80 7.90
N TYR A 50 -8.28 -5.76 7.21
CA TYR A 50 -6.88 -5.39 7.09
C TYR A 50 -6.72 -3.89 7.27
N ARG A 51 -5.70 -3.48 8.01
CA ARG A 51 -5.30 -2.09 8.15
C ARG A 51 -3.79 -1.98 8.24
N HIS A 52 -3.21 -1.23 7.32
CA HIS A 52 -1.80 -0.86 7.40
C HIS A 52 -1.55 -0.02 8.66
N SER A 53 -0.58 -0.38 9.48
CA SER A 53 -0.29 0.32 10.74
C SER A 53 0.27 1.73 10.51
N THR A 54 1.15 1.88 9.51
CA THR A 54 1.88 3.13 9.20
C THR A 54 1.31 3.90 8.01
N VAL A 55 -0.02 4.06 7.94
CA VAL A 55 -0.68 4.79 6.83
C VAL A 55 -0.16 6.20 6.66
N THR A 56 -0.02 6.94 7.75
CA THR A 56 0.39 8.34 7.75
C THR A 56 1.81 8.49 7.23
N THR A 57 2.74 7.64 7.69
CA THR A 57 4.12 7.61 7.20
C THR A 57 4.20 7.27 5.72
N LEU A 58 3.43 6.27 5.26
CA LEU A 58 3.39 5.87 3.85
C LEU A 58 2.84 6.98 2.96
N SER A 59 1.76 7.63 3.41
CA SER A 59 1.15 8.78 2.71
C SER A 59 2.09 9.98 2.68
N LEU A 60 2.74 10.32 3.80
CA LEU A 60 3.73 11.39 3.86
C LEU A 60 4.89 11.11 2.90
N MET A 61 5.47 9.91 2.93
CA MET A 61 6.57 9.54 2.04
C MET A 61 6.18 9.70 0.56
N TYR A 62 5.01 9.19 0.18
CA TYR A 62 4.50 9.30 -1.19
C TYR A 62 4.28 10.76 -1.61
N HIS A 63 3.63 11.57 -0.77
CA HIS A 63 3.36 12.97 -1.10
C HIS A 63 4.63 13.83 -1.09
N SER A 64 5.58 13.55 -0.20
CA SER A 64 6.90 14.22 -0.18
C SER A 64 7.68 13.94 -1.46
N VAL A 65 7.67 12.69 -1.96
CA VAL A 65 8.31 12.36 -3.24
C VAL A 65 7.64 13.11 -4.39
N ASN A 66 6.31 13.09 -4.48
CA ASN A 66 5.59 13.83 -5.52
C ASN A 66 5.90 15.33 -5.45
N PHE A 67 5.89 15.93 -4.26
CA PHE A 67 6.22 17.33 -4.06
C PHE A 67 7.65 17.66 -4.52
N MET A 68 8.63 16.86 -4.11
CA MET A 68 10.02 17.02 -4.57
C MET A 68 10.13 16.91 -6.09
N THR A 69 9.44 15.95 -6.72
CA THR A 69 9.41 15.83 -8.18
C THR A 69 8.83 17.09 -8.84
N PHE A 70 7.71 17.62 -8.34
CA PHE A 70 7.14 18.86 -8.85
C PHE A 70 8.07 20.06 -8.69
N MET A 71 8.73 20.19 -7.54
CA MET A 71 9.70 21.26 -7.30
C MET A 71 10.90 21.17 -8.25
N THR A 72 11.46 19.96 -8.43
CA THR A 72 12.58 19.73 -9.35
C THR A 72 12.20 20.07 -10.78
N VAL A 73 11.04 19.59 -11.27
CA VAL A 73 10.57 19.89 -12.63
C VAL A 73 10.31 21.38 -12.81
N SER A 74 9.69 22.03 -11.81
CA SER A 74 9.42 23.48 -11.86
C SER A 74 10.70 24.30 -11.89
N HIS A 75 11.72 23.91 -11.14
CA HIS A 75 13.03 24.56 -11.15
C HIS A 75 13.68 24.48 -12.53
N PHE A 76 13.74 23.27 -13.13
CA PHE A 76 14.30 23.10 -14.47
C PHE A 76 13.48 23.81 -15.54
N ALA A 77 12.13 23.83 -15.43
CA ALA A 77 11.28 24.60 -16.33
C ALA A 77 11.58 26.10 -16.24
N ASN A 78 11.72 26.65 -15.04
CA ASN A 78 12.09 28.05 -14.84
C ASN A 78 13.46 28.39 -15.46
N MET A 79 14.45 27.50 -15.28
CA MET A 79 15.76 27.67 -15.92
C MET A 79 15.66 27.66 -17.45
N TYR A 80 14.83 26.78 -18.01
CA TYR A 80 14.59 26.71 -19.45
C TYR A 80 14.01 28.01 -19.99
N TYR A 81 13.00 28.57 -19.33
CA TYR A 81 12.39 29.84 -19.75
C TYR A 81 13.30 31.05 -19.57
N ASN A 82 14.18 31.05 -18.56
CA ASN A 82 15.12 32.14 -18.32
C ASN A 82 16.40 32.05 -19.17
N GLY A 83 16.52 31.04 -20.05
CA GLY A 83 17.67 30.85 -20.94
C GLY A 83 18.93 30.32 -20.24
N SER A 84 18.88 30.03 -18.94
CA SER A 84 20.03 29.54 -18.15
C SER A 84 20.18 28.01 -18.19
N PHE A 85 19.40 27.32 -19.02
CA PHE A 85 19.33 25.86 -19.03
C PHE A 85 20.43 25.22 -19.90
N SER A 86 20.80 25.87 -21.01
CA SER A 86 21.91 25.43 -21.88
C SER A 86 23.23 25.38 -21.10
N ASP A 87 23.51 26.43 -20.34
CA ASP A 87 24.76 26.60 -19.58
C ASP A 87 24.92 25.51 -18.50
N VAL A 88 23.79 25.03 -17.96
CA VAL A 88 23.76 24.02 -16.91
C VAL A 88 23.78 22.59 -17.46
N ILE A 89 23.22 22.35 -18.64
CA ILE A 89 23.31 21.04 -19.29
C ILE A 89 24.71 20.79 -19.84
N GLU A 90 25.35 21.80 -20.44
CA GLU A 90 26.69 21.64 -21.03
C GLU A 90 27.77 21.39 -19.98
N SER A 91 27.60 21.90 -18.75
CA SER A 91 28.67 21.85 -17.74
C SER A 91 28.49 20.80 -16.63
N ASN A 92 27.29 20.27 -16.37
CA ASN A 92 27.02 19.59 -15.09
C ASN A 92 26.38 18.20 -15.23
N PHE A 93 27.24 17.16 -15.21
CA PHE A 93 26.85 15.76 -14.92
C PHE A 93 25.90 15.67 -13.71
N GLN A 94 26.06 16.55 -12.73
CA GLN A 94 25.22 16.64 -11.53
C GLN A 94 23.73 16.88 -11.86
N CYS A 95 23.40 17.69 -12.87
CA CYS A 95 22.01 17.96 -13.23
C CYS A 95 21.33 16.75 -13.85
N PHE A 96 22.04 16.03 -14.72
CA PHE A 96 21.56 14.75 -15.25
C PHE A 96 21.30 13.74 -14.12
N VAL A 97 22.23 13.63 -13.17
CA VAL A 97 22.09 12.77 -11.99
C VAL A 97 20.84 13.15 -11.18
N ILE A 98 20.62 14.44 -10.89
CA ILE A 98 19.45 14.90 -10.13
C ILE A 98 18.14 14.55 -10.84
N ILE A 99 18.03 14.81 -12.15
CA ILE A 99 16.83 14.49 -12.93
C ILE A 99 16.59 12.98 -12.93
N PHE A 100 17.64 12.18 -13.19
CA PHE A 100 17.55 10.73 -13.23
C PHE A 100 17.12 10.15 -11.87
N PHE A 101 17.77 10.55 -10.78
CA PHE A 101 17.42 10.07 -9.43
C PHE A 101 16.01 10.50 -9.03
N THR A 102 15.61 11.74 -9.33
CA THR A 102 14.25 12.22 -9.03
C THR A 102 13.20 11.40 -9.80
N GLY A 103 13.43 11.16 -11.09
CA GLY A 103 12.56 10.32 -11.91
C GLY A 103 12.49 8.87 -11.43
N PHE A 104 13.64 8.28 -11.05
CA PHE A 104 13.70 6.93 -10.52
C PHE A 104 12.93 6.79 -9.19
N ILE A 105 13.15 7.72 -8.24
CA ILE A 105 12.45 7.73 -6.95
C ILE A 105 10.94 7.91 -7.17
N PHE A 106 10.54 8.78 -8.09
CA PHE A 106 9.13 8.96 -8.46
C PHE A 106 8.51 7.66 -8.98
N LEU A 107 9.15 6.99 -9.94
CA LEU A 107 8.66 5.73 -10.49
C LEU A 107 8.53 4.64 -9.40
N MET A 108 9.50 4.57 -8.49
CA MET A 108 9.45 3.65 -7.35
C MET A 108 8.31 3.99 -6.40
N ALA A 109 8.07 5.26 -6.11
CA ALA A 109 6.96 5.70 -5.26
C ALA A 109 5.60 5.35 -5.88
N GLN A 110 5.42 5.54 -7.20
CA GLN A 110 4.20 5.15 -7.92
C GLN A 110 3.96 3.63 -7.84
N LYS A 111 5.02 2.84 -8.02
CA LYS A 111 4.95 1.37 -7.91
C LYS A 111 4.54 0.92 -6.51
N ILE A 112 5.09 1.55 -5.46
CA ILE A 112 4.72 1.27 -4.06
C ILE A 112 3.26 1.66 -3.81
N GLN A 113 2.84 2.86 -4.21
CA GLN A 113 1.46 3.32 -4.04
C GLN A 113 0.45 2.33 -4.66
N HIS A 114 0.71 1.84 -5.87
CA HIS A 114 -0.19 0.91 -6.54
C HIS A 114 -0.26 -0.47 -5.88
N GLY A 115 0.81 -0.89 -5.20
CA GLY A 115 0.93 -2.21 -4.60
C GLY A 115 0.45 -2.30 -3.15
N PHE A 116 0.44 -1.20 -2.39
CA PHE A 116 0.18 -1.26 -0.94
C PHE A 116 -1.21 -0.72 -0.59
N PRO A 117 -2.21 -1.59 -0.36
CA PRO A 117 -3.50 -1.14 0.15
C PRO A 117 -3.36 -0.64 1.58
N ILE A 118 -4.03 0.47 1.87
CA ILE A 118 -4.15 1.06 3.21
C ILE A 118 -5.04 0.18 4.08
N ARG A 119 -6.20 -0.22 3.57
CA ARG A 119 -7.26 -0.93 4.30
C ARG A 119 -8.00 -1.90 3.38
N ILE A 120 -8.53 -2.98 3.94
CA ILE A 120 -9.43 -3.89 3.23
C ILE A 120 -10.68 -4.13 4.07
N TYR A 121 -11.83 -3.97 3.46
CA TYR A 121 -13.16 -4.19 4.05
C TYR A 121 -13.85 -5.39 3.40
N TYR A 122 -14.54 -6.20 4.20
CA TYR A 122 -15.46 -7.23 3.75
C TYR A 122 -16.89 -6.74 3.83
N CYS A 123 -17.61 -6.72 2.72
CA CYS A 123 -19.03 -6.38 2.72
C CYS A 123 -19.86 -7.66 2.64
N SER A 124 -20.43 -8.10 3.78
CA SER A 124 -21.21 -9.34 3.89
C SER A 124 -22.40 -9.38 2.91
N LYS A 125 -23.13 -8.27 2.76
CA LYS A 125 -24.29 -8.14 1.86
C LYS A 125 -23.98 -8.50 0.40
N ASN A 126 -22.82 -8.07 -0.10
CA ASN A 126 -22.44 -8.22 -1.51
C ASN A 126 -21.41 -9.34 -1.73
N LYS A 127 -20.92 -9.99 -0.65
CA LYS A 127 -19.82 -10.98 -0.67
C LYS A 127 -18.56 -10.48 -1.39
N LYS A 128 -18.37 -9.17 -1.46
CA LYS A 128 -17.25 -8.48 -2.12
C LYS A 128 -16.33 -7.83 -1.09
N ASN A 129 -15.05 -7.82 -1.40
CA ASN A 129 -14.04 -7.07 -0.66
C ASN A 129 -13.81 -5.72 -1.33
N LYS A 130 -13.51 -4.70 -0.53
CA LYS A 130 -13.08 -3.39 -0.99
C LYS A 130 -11.70 -3.09 -0.42
N ALA A 131 -10.68 -2.99 -1.27
CA ALA A 131 -9.37 -2.51 -0.89
C ALA A 131 -9.28 -1.00 -1.14
N ILE A 132 -8.78 -0.27 -0.15
CA ILE A 132 -8.53 1.17 -0.22
C ILE A 132 -7.05 1.41 -0.41
N PHE A 133 -6.68 2.24 -1.37
CA PHE A 133 -5.33 2.65 -1.69
C PHE A 133 -5.17 4.16 -1.50
N ILE A 134 -3.92 4.60 -1.34
CA ILE A 134 -3.59 6.04 -1.38
C ILE A 134 -3.93 6.53 -2.79
N GLY A 135 -4.75 7.57 -2.91
CA GLY A 135 -5.08 8.15 -4.20
C GLY A 135 -3.90 8.95 -4.77
N LYS A 136 -3.90 9.14 -6.10
CA LYS A 136 -2.84 9.91 -6.79
C LYS A 136 -2.74 11.36 -6.30
N ILE A 137 -3.87 11.92 -5.88
CA ILE A 137 -3.98 13.29 -5.37
C ILE A 137 -3.90 13.25 -3.83
N PRO A 138 -3.21 14.21 -3.19
CA PRO A 138 -3.24 14.34 -1.74
C PRO A 138 -4.66 14.33 -1.17
N PHE A 139 -4.82 13.67 -0.03
CA PHE A 139 -6.11 13.54 0.67
C PHE A 139 -7.21 12.80 -0.11
N THR A 140 -6.86 12.12 -1.21
CA THR A 140 -7.78 11.24 -1.93
C THR A 140 -7.47 9.78 -1.66
N SER A 141 -8.50 8.94 -1.78
CA SER A 141 -8.38 7.50 -1.71
C SER A 141 -9.00 6.86 -2.95
N GLU A 142 -8.33 5.84 -3.46
CA GLU A 142 -8.85 5.01 -4.55
C GLU A 142 -9.34 3.69 -3.97
N TYR A 143 -10.48 3.19 -4.41
CA TYR A 143 -10.98 1.89 -3.98
C TYR A 143 -11.00 0.88 -5.13
N TYR A 144 -10.77 -0.37 -4.78
CA TYR A 144 -10.80 -1.50 -5.70
C TYR A 144 -11.68 -2.60 -5.13
N GLU A 145 -12.70 -3.00 -5.89
CA GLU A 145 -13.61 -4.08 -5.49
C GLU A 145 -13.17 -5.41 -6.09
N PHE A 146 -13.16 -6.46 -5.27
CA PHE A 146 -12.78 -7.81 -5.71
C PHE A 146 -13.57 -8.88 -4.98
N SER A 147 -13.62 -10.09 -5.54
CA SER A 147 -14.35 -11.20 -4.93
C SER A 147 -13.52 -11.84 -3.81
N SER A 148 -14.18 -12.53 -2.87
CA SER A 148 -13.47 -13.16 -1.74
C SER A 148 -12.49 -14.26 -2.15
N ASN A 149 -12.64 -14.83 -3.35
CA ASN A 149 -11.83 -15.96 -3.83
C ASN A 149 -10.76 -15.54 -4.85
N SER A 150 -10.72 -14.26 -5.25
CA SER A 150 -9.78 -13.79 -6.28
C SER A 150 -8.40 -13.46 -5.73
N LEU A 151 -8.14 -13.65 -4.44
CA LEU A 151 -6.89 -13.32 -3.79
C LEU A 151 -5.98 -14.56 -3.80
N ILE A 152 -4.97 -14.54 -4.66
CA ILE A 152 -4.05 -15.66 -4.89
C ILE A 152 -2.64 -15.19 -4.51
N ARG A 153 -1.86 -16.01 -3.79
CA ARG A 153 -0.43 -15.67 -3.55
C ARG A 153 0.30 -15.56 -4.88
N ALA A 154 1.08 -14.48 -5.05
CA ALA A 154 1.80 -14.23 -6.29
C ALA A 154 2.96 -15.22 -6.48
N TYR A 155 3.57 -15.69 -5.39
CA TYR A 155 4.64 -16.69 -5.39
C TYR A 155 4.33 -17.80 -4.39
N LYS A 156 4.51 -19.06 -4.81
CA LYS A 156 4.25 -20.24 -3.96
C LYS A 156 5.47 -20.68 -3.16
N GLU A 157 6.68 -20.48 -3.70
CA GLU A 157 7.94 -20.93 -3.12
C GLU A 157 9.02 -19.88 -3.35
N THR A 158 9.42 -19.17 -2.30
CA THR A 158 10.43 -18.11 -2.39
C THR A 158 11.27 -18.02 -1.13
N LYS A 159 12.59 -17.88 -1.29
CA LYS A 159 13.54 -17.66 -0.20
C LYS A 159 13.50 -16.23 0.36
N LEU A 160 13.01 -15.27 -0.42
CA LEU A 160 13.03 -13.86 -0.04
C LEU A 160 11.76 -13.48 0.74
N PRO A 161 11.89 -12.77 1.87
CA PRO A 161 10.78 -12.54 2.81
C PRO A 161 9.65 -11.67 2.23
N TRP A 162 9.96 -10.73 1.34
CA TRP A 162 8.96 -9.84 0.72
C TRP A 162 8.04 -10.54 -0.29
N HIS A 163 8.44 -11.69 -0.85
CA HIS A 163 7.57 -12.43 -1.77
C HIS A 163 6.39 -13.08 -1.05
N ASN A 164 6.56 -13.46 0.22
CA ASN A 164 5.49 -14.01 1.05
C ASN A 164 4.37 -13.00 1.33
N LEU A 165 4.67 -11.70 1.19
CA LEU A 165 3.72 -10.60 1.36
C LEU A 165 2.95 -10.28 0.08
N SER A 166 3.28 -10.89 -1.06
CA SER A 166 2.73 -10.51 -2.36
C SER A 166 1.56 -11.39 -2.81
N PHE A 167 0.47 -10.73 -3.20
CA PHE A 167 -0.77 -11.36 -3.65
C PHE A 167 -1.20 -10.75 -4.99
N ASN A 168 -1.85 -11.53 -5.83
CA ASN A 168 -2.49 -11.08 -7.05
C ASN A 168 -4.01 -11.05 -6.84
N ILE A 169 -4.63 -9.96 -7.27
CA ILE A 169 -6.07 -9.77 -7.34
C ILE A 169 -6.41 -9.29 -8.75
N ASN A 170 -7.05 -10.12 -9.57
CA ASN A 170 -7.48 -9.77 -10.93
C ASN A 170 -6.38 -9.02 -11.72
N ASN A 171 -5.21 -9.63 -11.87
CA ASN A 171 -3.99 -9.08 -12.49
C ASN A 171 -3.30 -7.89 -11.78
N ARG A 172 -3.85 -7.36 -10.68
CA ARG A 172 -3.15 -6.38 -9.85
C ARG A 172 -2.35 -7.08 -8.76
N ARG A 173 -1.05 -6.78 -8.66
CA ARG A 173 -0.22 -7.22 -7.55
C ARG A 173 -0.39 -6.28 -6.37
N ILE A 174 -0.64 -6.85 -5.19
CA ILE A 174 -0.73 -6.14 -3.92
C ILE A 174 0.22 -6.76 -2.90
N TYR A 175 0.58 -5.98 -1.89
CA TYR A 175 1.46 -6.39 -0.80
C TYR A 175 0.70 -6.26 0.53
N LEU A 176 0.57 -7.36 1.26
CA LEU A 176 -0.12 -7.45 2.54
C LEU A 176 0.84 -7.96 3.61
N VAL A 177 1.00 -7.16 4.65
CA VAL A 177 1.78 -7.50 5.86
C VAL A 177 0.90 -8.31 6.83
N GLU A 178 1.36 -9.47 7.27
CA GLU A 178 0.56 -10.37 8.13
C GLU A 178 0.13 -9.73 9.46
N ASP A 179 0.98 -8.90 10.07
CA ASP A 179 0.68 -8.25 11.36
C ASP A 179 -0.43 -7.20 11.28
N ASN A 180 -0.77 -6.76 10.06
CA ASN A 180 -1.77 -5.72 9.79
C ASN A 180 -3.19 -6.30 9.62
N PHE A 181 -3.37 -7.62 9.77
CA PHE A 181 -4.70 -8.23 9.85
C PHE A 181 -5.30 -8.07 11.24
N ILE A 182 -6.63 -7.97 11.32
CA ILE A 182 -7.35 -7.73 12.57
C ILE A 182 -7.85 -9.07 13.15
N SER A 183 -7.54 -9.33 14.43
CA SER A 183 -7.89 -10.60 15.11
C SER A 183 -9.36 -10.74 15.51
N THR A 184 -10.19 -9.71 15.37
CA THR A 184 -11.61 -9.75 15.79
C THR A 184 -12.40 -10.86 15.08
N TYR A 185 -11.92 -11.34 13.94
CA TYR A 185 -12.49 -12.48 13.22
C TYR A 185 -12.29 -13.85 13.90
N GLU A 186 -11.34 -14.00 14.82
CA GLU A 186 -11.20 -15.24 15.61
C GLU A 186 -12.12 -15.24 16.85
N SER A 187 -12.47 -14.06 17.38
CA SER A 187 -13.32 -13.96 18.59
C SER A 187 -14.82 -14.13 18.35
N LYS A 188 -15.32 -13.92 17.13
CA LYS A 188 -16.76 -14.14 16.79
C LYS A 188 -17.10 -15.63 16.53
N LYS A 189 -16.19 -16.54 16.87
CA LYS A 189 -16.32 -17.99 16.67
C LYS A 189 -16.40 -18.80 17.97
N THR A 190 -16.46 -18.13 19.11
CA THR A 190 -16.81 -18.71 20.41
C THR A 190 -18.17 -18.23 20.82
#